data_AF-A0AA35R350-F1
#
_entry.id   AF-A0AA35R350-F1
#
_cell.length_a   1.000
_cell.length_b   1.000
_cell.length_c   1.000
_cell.angle_alpha   90.00
_cell.angle_beta   90.00
_cell.angle_gamma   90.00
#
_symmetry.space_group_name_H-M   'P 1'
#
loop_
_entity.id
_entity.type
_entity.pdbx_description
1 polymer ?
#
loop_
_entity_poly.entity_id
_entity_poly.type
_entity_poly.pdbx_seq_one_letter_code
_entity_poly.pdbx_strand_id
1 'polypeptide(L)' 'MAAQLRATGPGVMHVAWGVDGIDQLFNDLKAAGNEMRGDAPSASPFGYKTASIETSSSHGVYFQLAEGEHS' A
#
# COMPACT_ATOMS: atom_id res chain seq x y z
N MET A 1 -3.05 -0.25 -13.50
CA MET A 1 -2.41 0.94 -14.11
C MET A 1 -3.12 1.47 -15.34
N ALA A 2 -3.30 0.70 -16.42
CA ALA A 2 -3.89 1.21 -17.67
C ALA A 2 -5.29 1.85 -17.52
N ALA A 3 -6.14 1.34 -16.63
CA ALA A 3 -7.48 1.91 -16.39
C ALA A 3 -7.45 3.29 -15.72
N GLN A 4 -6.58 3.48 -14.73
CA GLN A 4 -6.49 4.73 -13.97
C GLN A 4 -5.81 5.84 -14.76
N LEU A 5 -4.79 5.50 -15.57
CA LEU A 5 -4.17 6.43 -16.51
C LEU A 5 -5.19 6.96 -17.54
N ARG A 6 -6.09 6.10 -18.03
CA ARG A 6 -7.18 6.52 -18.93
C ARG A 6 -8.19 7.45 -18.25
N ALA A 7 -8.47 7.24 -16.97
CA ALA A 7 -9.49 7.99 -16.24
C ALA A 7 -9.00 9.36 -15.74
N THR A 8 -7.74 9.45 -15.31
CA THR A 8 -7.20 10.64 -14.61
C THR A 8 -6.12 11.37 -15.39
N GLY A 9 -5.63 10.80 -16.49
CA GLY A 9 -4.48 11.31 -17.22
C GLY A 9 -3.15 11.07 -16.48
N PRO A 10 -2.03 11.56 -17.01
CA PRO A 10 -0.73 11.47 -16.34
C PRO A 10 -0.72 12.31 -15.05
N GLY A 11 -0.19 11.73 -13.97
CA GLY A 11 -0.11 12.40 -12.67
C GLY A 11 0.46 11.52 -11.57
N VAL A 12 0.47 12.04 -10.33
CA VAL A 12 0.85 11.26 -9.15
C VAL A 12 -0.23 10.21 -8.88
N MET A 13 0.18 8.95 -8.85
CA MET A 13 -0.73 7.81 -8.71
C MET A 13 -0.89 7.36 -7.25
N HIS A 14 0.21 7.33 -6.52
CA HIS A 14 0.26 6.93 -5.12
C HIS A 14 1.54 7.40 -4.46
N VAL A 15 1.59 7.27 -3.14
CA VAL A 15 2.74 7.58 -2.31
C VAL A 15 3.12 6.33 -1.53
N ALA A 16 4.41 5.95 -1.56
CA ALA A 16 4.90 4.70 -0.99
C ALA A 16 5.92 4.93 0.13
N TRP A 17 5.67 4.36 1.32
CA TRP A 17 6.54 4.43 2.49
C TRP A 17 7.31 3.13 2.69
N GLY A 18 8.63 3.25 2.85
CA GLY A 18 9.49 2.18 3.33
C GLY A 18 9.22 1.95 4.82
N VAL A 19 8.99 0.69 5.20
CA VAL A 19 8.67 0.31 6.58
C VAL A 19 9.45 -0.93 7.00
N ASP A 20 9.66 -1.06 8.31
CA ASP A 20 10.15 -2.28 8.95
C ASP A 20 9.00 -2.95 9.71
N GLY A 21 8.82 -4.26 9.53
CA GLY A 21 7.76 -5.04 10.17
C GLY A 21 6.38 -4.83 9.53
N ILE A 22 6.28 -4.95 8.20
CA ILE A 22 5.04 -4.69 7.46
C ILE A 22 3.83 -5.53 7.92
N ASP A 23 4.07 -6.76 8.40
CA ASP A 23 3.01 -7.64 8.90
C ASP A 23 2.39 -7.10 10.20
N GLN A 24 3.23 -6.61 11.13
CA GLN A 24 2.75 -6.01 12.36
C GLN A 24 2.04 -4.70 12.06
N LEU A 25 2.64 -3.83 11.25
CA LEU A 25 2.08 -2.53 10.88
C LEU A 25 0.73 -2.68 10.15
N PHE A 26 0.58 -3.70 9.30
CA PHE A 26 -0.70 -3.99 8.65
C PHE A 26 -1.81 -4.26 9.66
N ASN A 27 -1.54 -5.08 10.68
CA ASN A 27 -2.51 -5.39 11.72
C ASN A 27 -2.82 -4.17 12.60
N ASP A 28 -1.80 -3.39 12.94
CA ASP A 28 -1.96 -2.17 13.73
C ASP A 28 -2.82 -1.13 12.99
N LEU A 29 -2.61 -0.97 11.67
CA LEU A 29 -3.41 -0.06 10.85
C LEU A 29 -4.87 -0.53 10.73
N LYS A 30 -5.12 -1.84 10.57
CA LYS A 30 -6.48 -2.40 10.62
C LYS A 30 -7.14 -2.15 11.97
N ALA A 31 -6.42 -2.38 13.06
CA ALA A 31 -6.91 -2.13 14.41
C ALA A 31 -7.21 -0.65 14.67
N ALA A 32 -6.46 0.26 14.04
CA ALA A 32 -6.70 1.70 14.06
C ALA A 32 -7.86 2.16 13.16
N GLY A 33 -8.52 1.24 12.43
CA GLY A 33 -9.69 1.53 11.60
C GLY A 33 -9.39 1.86 10.14
N ASN A 34 -8.16 1.63 9.66
CA ASN A 34 -7.85 1.76 8.24
C ASN A 34 -8.45 0.59 7.45
N GLU A 35 -8.98 0.89 6.28
CA GLU A 35 -9.44 -0.13 5.34
C GLU A 35 -8.23 -0.54 4.49
N MET A 36 -7.71 -1.74 4.74
CA MET A 36 -6.56 -2.26 4.00
C MET A 36 -7.02 -3.05 2.78
N ARG A 37 -6.22 -3.00 1.72
CA ARG A 37 -6.46 -3.79 0.53
C ARG A 37 -6.06 -5.24 0.75
N GLY A 38 -7.04 -6.15 0.70
CA GLY A 38 -6.84 -7.58 0.92
C GLY A 38 -6.68 -7.95 2.40
N ASP A 39 -6.39 -9.23 2.66
CA ASP A 39 -6.37 -9.77 4.03
C ASP A 39 -4.99 -9.80 4.70
N ALA A 40 -3.92 -9.64 3.92
CA ALA A 40 -2.53 -9.62 4.38
C ALA A 40 -1.63 -8.84 3.40
N PRO A 41 -0.39 -8.44 3.79
CA PRO A 41 0.59 -7.90 2.86
C PRO A 41 0.85 -8.86 1.69
N SER A 42 0.99 -8.31 0.49
CA SER A 42 1.31 -9.05 -0.73
C SER A 42 2.81 -9.23 -0.88
N ALA A 43 3.25 -10.47 -1.08
CA ALA A 43 4.65 -10.80 -1.35
C ALA A 43 4.96 -10.66 -2.85
N SER A 44 5.97 -9.86 -3.18
CA SER A 44 6.48 -9.70 -4.53
C SER A 44 7.47 -10.83 -4.88
N PRO A 45 7.50 -11.31 -6.13
CA PRO A 45 8.52 -12.24 -6.60
C PRO A 45 9.97 -11.72 -6.47
N PHE A 46 10.14 -10.41 -6.28
CA PHE A 46 11.45 -9.76 -6.12
C PHE A 46 11.88 -9.60 -4.65
N GLY A 47 11.27 -10.33 -3.73
CA GLY A 47 11.72 -10.39 -2.33
C GLY A 47 11.22 -9.27 -1.42
N TYR A 48 10.38 -8.37 -1.91
CA TYR A 48 9.76 -7.31 -1.09
C TYR A 48 8.28 -7.58 -0.83
N LYS A 49 7.76 -7.11 0.29
CA LYS A 49 6.34 -7.13 0.65
C LYS A 49 5.73 -5.76 0.45
N THR A 50 4.44 -5.73 0.15
CA THR A 50 3.68 -4.49 0.05
C THR A 50 2.30 -4.60 0.67
N ALA A 51 1.81 -3.51 1.24
CA ALA A 51 0.43 -3.38 1.69
C ALA A 51 -0.12 -2.06 1.15
N SER A 52 -1.43 -1.99 0.88
CA SER A 52 -2.07 -0.75 0.42
C SER A 52 -3.23 -0.39 1.33
N ILE A 53 -3.44 0.91 1.51
CA ILE A 53 -4.59 1.47 2.23
C ILE A 53 -5.61 1.91 1.18
N GLU A 54 -6.88 1.55 1.37
CA GLU A 54 -7.97 1.98 0.50
C GLU A 54 -8.20 3.48 0.61
N THR A 55 -8.46 4.13 -0.52
CA THR A 55 -8.62 5.59 -0.61
C THR A 55 -9.77 6.15 0.23
N SER A 56 -10.76 5.30 0.53
CA SER A 56 -11.88 5.56 1.44
C SER A 56 -11.42 5.92 2.86
N SER A 57 -10.32 5.31 3.32
CA SER A 57 -9.77 5.48 4.66
C SER A 57 -8.55 6.42 4.73
N SER A 58 -8.20 7.06 3.61
CA SER A 58 -6.97 7.85 3.45
C SER A 58 -7.21 9.21 2.76
N HIS A 59 -8.41 9.77 2.90
CA HIS A 59 -8.79 11.07 2.34
C HIS A 59 -8.51 11.20 0.82
N GLY A 60 -8.68 10.10 0.08
CA GLY A 60 -8.47 10.07 -1.37
C GLY A 60 -7.02 9.84 -1.82
N VAL A 61 -6.06 9.70 -0.89
CA VAL A 61 -4.65 9.44 -1.23
C VAL A 61 -4.37 7.94 -1.22
N TYR A 62 -3.89 7.39 -2.34
CA TYR A 62 -3.49 5.99 -2.36
C TYR A 62 -2.13 5.83 -1.68
N PHE A 63 -2.10 5.20 -0.51
CA PHE A 63 -0.87 4.90 0.23
C PHE A 63 -0.45 3.44 0.05
N GLN A 64 0.85 3.24 -0.16
CA GLN A 64 1.47 1.92 -0.21
C GLN A 64 2.59 1.83 0.83
N LEU A 65 2.61 0.72 1.56
CA LEU A 65 3.73 0.34 2.42
C LEU A 65 4.59 -0.65 1.66
N ALA A 66 5.89 -0.53 1.78
CA ALA A 66 6.85 -1.44 1.16
C ALA A 66 7.95 -1.82 2.15
N GLU A 67 8.25 -3.12 2.21
CA GLU A 67 9.36 -3.67 2.98
C GLU A 67 10.16 -4.57 2.04
N GLY A 68 11.42 -4.22 1.77
CA GLY A 68 12.33 -5.02 0.95
C GLY A 68 13.34 -5.80 1.79
N GLU A 69 14.15 -6.63 1.16
CA GLU A 69 15.37 -7.13 1.79
C GLU A 69 16.29 -5.93 2.09
N HIS A 70 16.61 -5.75 3.38
CA HIS A 70 17.72 -4.90 3.79
C HIS A 70 18.99 -5.44 3.12
N SER A 71 19.65 -4.58 2.34
CA SER A 71 20.93 -4.88 1.68
C SER A 71 22.07 -4.95 2.69
#